data_AF-A0A3B8U7S7-F1
#
_entry.id   AF-A0A3B8U7S7-F1
#
_cell.length_a   1.000
_cell.length_b   1.000
_cell.length_c   1.000
_cell.angle_alpha   90.00
_cell.angle_beta   90.00
_cell.angle_gamma   90.00
#
_symmetry.space_group_name_H-M   'P 1'
#
loop_
_entity.id
_entity.type
_entity.pdbx_description
1 polymer ?
#
loop_
_entity_poly.entity_id
_entity_poly.type
_entity_poly.pdbx_seq_one_letter_code
_entity_poly.pdbx_strand_id
1 'polypeptide(L)'
;MRYKKGWNFLFPFIFIIMIALSGCADEEAPGGVTDVSGALFLSENAGEGDAESAQESGVSEISGAQTDPGVTPAAKELSEEECAELESFLNDTGCYGFLLSVYERPQDLDAEQVFFVGAGLETGRVTDEEREAYLERTGKEEAVNLFKLSAPQVSDYLLYRAGISYQELSDKPDWVYLEDYDAYYQCHGDEETNLSSFEVTDGAVQGDYYRVHYRLKRNAADADGWHIPCYEVILKKNGDSYRFCANRLWMEKDLLARTFLRTDLHPGGYAAVCAYSPEKNVSENADVTFAIVQNGDVKYLLPGMESTNIRRNLIFNNVRAVDCGDYNGDGRTEILTICRYQLGRSGKAREDNLEARIYSLDEHGEPYLEKALTRRINRTLKTLSISAIESYIRTGKTRPVYKSWEEAYAAEISELDPEDFDRFALIYIDDNRVPELLEMGTTQAKGARIVVYHDGVMEETKVNRTFSILRKENLLYSMNGTGNMFSETLYIITGNRLGIFQNGNYGTRDAAVTSYKKDGTPSYSYYWEGSEVSEAGYRDALNFIFDKTRAFGPDKLKMLTREQILQELK
;
A
#
# COMPACT_ATOMS: atom_id res chain seq x y z
N MET A 1 59.98 35.25 -2.24
CA MET A 1 59.18 35.56 -1.04
C MET A 1 57.77 35.06 -1.30
N ARG A 2 57.10 34.16 -0.56
CA ARG A 2 57.28 33.38 0.67
C ARG A 2 56.67 31.98 0.38
N TYR A 3 57.41 30.87 0.52
CA TYR A 3 57.22 29.75 1.50
C TYR A 3 55.78 29.14 1.54
N LYS A 4 55.49 27.83 1.54
CA LYS A 4 56.23 26.59 1.88
C LYS A 4 55.38 25.32 1.55
N LYS A 5 56.03 24.15 1.60
CA LYS A 5 55.63 22.74 1.39
C LYS A 5 54.38 22.18 2.13
N GLY A 6 53.88 21.05 1.59
CA GLY A 6 53.31 19.87 2.30
C GLY A 6 52.14 19.26 1.52
N TRP A 7 51.80 17.96 1.49
CA TRP A 7 52.39 16.66 1.89
C TRP A 7 51.46 15.59 1.27
N ASN A 8 51.95 14.39 0.96
CA ASN A 8 51.19 13.24 0.42
C ASN A 8 50.28 12.56 1.45
N PHE A 9 49.12 12.03 1.04
CA PHE A 9 48.49 10.75 1.47
C PHE A 9 47.41 10.37 0.43
N LEU A 10 47.63 9.35 -0.42
CA LEU A 10 47.27 7.91 -0.26
C LEU A 10 45.78 7.59 -0.49
N PHE A 11 45.45 7.15 -1.71
CA PHE A 11 44.27 6.33 -2.04
C PHE A 11 44.68 4.86 -1.90
N PRO A 12 43.99 4.02 -1.09
CA PRO A 12 44.19 2.60 -1.16
C PRO A 12 43.36 2.02 -2.31
N PHE A 13 44.06 1.58 -3.36
CA PHE A 13 43.62 0.52 -4.25
C PHE A 13 43.40 -0.75 -3.41
N ILE A 14 42.18 -1.25 -3.33
CA ILE A 14 41.92 -2.62 -2.87
C ILE A 14 41.61 -3.46 -4.11
N PHE A 15 42.54 -4.38 -4.36
CA PHE A 15 42.47 -5.50 -5.29
C PHE A 15 41.23 -6.37 -4.99
N ILE A 16 40.31 -6.50 -5.95
CA ILE A 16 39.39 -7.65 -5.97
C ILE A 16 40.15 -8.81 -6.60
N ILE A 17 40.53 -9.76 -5.74
CA ILE A 17 41.10 -11.04 -6.14
C ILE A 17 39.96 -11.87 -6.73
N MET A 18 40.00 -12.14 -8.04
CA MET A 18 39.23 -13.20 -8.66
C MET A 18 39.78 -14.55 -8.20
N ILE A 19 39.07 -15.22 -7.29
CA ILE A 19 39.25 -16.65 -7.02
C ILE A 19 38.15 -17.38 -7.80
N ALA A 20 38.54 -17.95 -8.94
CA ALA A 20 37.81 -19.04 -9.55
C ALA A 20 38.11 -20.31 -8.76
N LEU A 21 37.12 -20.83 -8.03
CA LEU A 21 37.12 -22.19 -7.52
C LEU A 21 35.77 -22.83 -7.85
N SER A 22 35.80 -23.67 -8.87
CA SER A 22 34.86 -24.76 -9.10
C SER A 22 34.93 -25.76 -7.94
N GLY A 23 33.79 -26.08 -7.34
CA GLY A 23 33.65 -27.17 -6.37
C GLY A 23 32.25 -27.26 -5.81
N CYS A 24 31.54 -28.34 -6.16
CA CYS A 24 30.29 -28.76 -5.52
C CYS A 24 30.51 -28.95 -4.01
N ALA A 25 29.64 -28.36 -3.21
CA ALA A 25 29.28 -28.85 -1.88
C ALA A 25 27.91 -28.27 -1.53
N ASP A 26 26.93 -29.15 -1.34
CA ASP A 26 25.66 -28.85 -0.69
C ASP A 26 25.97 -28.37 0.74
N GLU A 27 25.64 -27.12 1.05
CA GLU A 27 25.52 -26.65 2.43
C GLU A 27 24.04 -26.50 2.76
N GLU A 28 23.55 -27.43 3.58
CA GLU A 28 22.24 -27.42 4.20
C GLU A 28 22.04 -26.12 4.99
N ALA A 29 20.99 -25.38 4.64
CA ALA A 29 20.48 -24.30 5.48
C ALA A 29 19.96 -24.88 6.81
N PRO A 30 20.16 -24.19 7.95
CA PRO A 30 19.83 -24.73 9.26
C PRO A 30 18.32 -24.75 9.47
N GLY A 31 17.78 -25.96 9.68
CA GLY A 31 16.61 -26.23 10.53
C GLY A 31 15.30 -25.55 10.12
N GLY A 32 14.75 -25.96 8.98
CA GLY A 32 13.33 -25.74 8.70
C GLY A 32 12.48 -26.47 9.73
N VAL A 33 11.70 -25.73 10.51
CA VAL A 33 10.55 -26.28 11.22
C VAL A 33 9.60 -26.80 10.14
N THR A 34 9.39 -28.11 10.10
CA THR A 34 8.47 -28.76 9.17
C THR A 34 7.05 -28.23 9.38
N ASP A 35 6.50 -27.59 8.34
CA ASP A 35 5.10 -27.20 8.24
C ASP A 35 4.21 -28.45 8.23
N VAL A 36 3.67 -28.81 9.40
CA VAL A 36 2.80 -29.97 9.57
C VAL A 36 1.40 -29.71 8.98
N SER A 37 1.03 -28.44 8.81
CA SER A 37 -0.27 -27.96 8.31
C SER A 37 -0.37 -28.02 6.79
N GLY A 38 0.67 -27.57 6.07
CA GLY A 38 0.77 -27.78 4.62
C GLY A 38 0.84 -29.26 4.25
N ALA A 39 1.52 -30.07 5.06
CA ALA A 39 1.62 -31.52 4.86
C ALA A 39 0.29 -32.28 5.05
N LEU A 40 -0.67 -31.75 5.83
CA LEU A 40 -1.95 -32.43 6.08
C LEU A 40 -2.76 -32.59 4.78
N PHE A 41 -2.79 -31.55 3.96
CA PHE A 41 -3.68 -31.39 2.80
C PHE A 41 -3.02 -31.61 1.44
N LEU A 42 -1.79 -32.15 1.39
CA LEU A 42 -1.11 -32.46 0.12
C LEU A 42 -1.50 -33.84 -0.41
N SER A 43 -2.52 -33.90 -1.26
CA SER A 43 -2.57 -34.78 -2.45
C SER A 43 -3.85 -34.54 -3.27
N GLU A 44 -3.71 -33.99 -4.48
CA GLU A 44 -4.47 -34.33 -5.71
C GLU A 44 -4.27 -33.22 -6.77
N ASN A 45 -3.11 -33.24 -7.43
CA ASN A 45 -2.98 -32.78 -8.81
C ASN A 45 -1.62 -33.21 -9.37
N ALA A 46 -1.44 -34.52 -9.53
CA ALA A 46 -0.39 -35.08 -10.35
C ALA A 46 -0.91 -36.34 -11.04
N GLY A 47 -1.32 -36.19 -12.30
CA GLY A 47 -1.51 -37.31 -13.22
C GLY A 47 -2.82 -37.31 -14.00
N GLU A 48 -2.95 -36.47 -15.03
CA GLU A 48 -3.72 -36.87 -16.20
C GLU A 48 -2.80 -37.68 -17.11
N GLY A 49 -3.06 -38.99 -17.19
CA GLY A 49 -2.39 -39.93 -18.06
C GLY A 49 -3.22 -41.20 -18.18
N ASP A 50 -4.10 -41.20 -19.19
CA ASP A 50 -4.74 -42.33 -19.88
C ASP A 50 -5.29 -43.50 -19.04
N ALA A 51 -6.62 -43.56 -18.96
CA ALA A 51 -7.37 -44.75 -18.58
C ALA A 51 -7.80 -45.55 -19.83
N GLU A 52 -7.48 -46.83 -19.87
CA GLU A 52 -8.17 -47.80 -20.73
C GLU A 52 -8.45 -49.12 -19.99
N SER A 53 -9.75 -49.39 -19.83
CA SER A 53 -10.46 -50.68 -19.71
C SER A 53 -10.04 -51.71 -18.63
N ALA A 54 -11.01 -52.13 -17.80
CA ALA A 54 -11.62 -53.47 -17.88
C ALA A 54 -12.65 -53.71 -16.75
N GLN A 55 -13.54 -54.65 -17.05
CA GLN A 55 -14.85 -54.96 -16.48
C GLN A 55 -14.84 -55.91 -15.27
N GLU A 56 -15.91 -55.78 -14.47
CA GLU A 56 -16.73 -56.81 -13.80
C GLU A 56 -16.25 -57.67 -12.61
N SER A 57 -17.14 -57.67 -11.59
CA SER A 57 -17.74 -58.81 -10.87
C SER A 57 -17.38 -59.03 -9.39
N GLY A 58 -18.41 -59.30 -8.57
CA GLY A 58 -18.29 -60.07 -7.33
C GLY A 58 -18.93 -59.46 -6.07
N VAL A 59 -20.00 -60.08 -5.58
CA VAL A 59 -20.75 -59.76 -4.36
C VAL A 59 -20.21 -60.61 -3.18
N SER A 60 -20.06 -60.04 -1.96
CA SER A 60 -20.73 -60.46 -0.70
C SER A 60 -20.00 -60.06 0.60
N GLU A 61 -20.76 -59.38 1.47
CA GLU A 61 -20.91 -59.47 2.95
C GLU A 61 -19.73 -59.61 3.95
N ILE A 62 -19.71 -58.62 4.88
CA ILE A 62 -19.60 -58.68 6.36
C ILE A 62 -18.32 -59.26 6.99
N SER A 63 -17.50 -58.41 7.61
CA SER A 63 -17.33 -58.28 9.08
C SER A 63 -16.03 -57.57 9.44
N GLY A 64 -16.03 -56.85 10.56
CA GLY A 64 -14.81 -56.51 11.28
C GLY A 64 -14.48 -55.03 11.27
N ALA A 65 -14.97 -54.32 12.29
CA ALA A 65 -14.35 -53.07 12.72
C ALA A 65 -12.92 -53.38 13.17
N GLN A 66 -11.94 -52.94 12.39
CA GLN A 66 -10.58 -52.68 12.82
C GLN A 66 -10.23 -51.31 12.26
N THR A 67 -10.27 -50.29 13.14
CA THR A 67 -9.73 -48.98 12.86
C THR A 67 -8.21 -49.10 12.88
N ASP A 68 -7.60 -49.03 11.70
CA ASP A 68 -6.16 -49.01 11.49
C ASP A 68 -5.61 -47.62 11.92
N PRO A 69 -4.67 -47.53 12.88
CA PRO A 69 -4.09 -46.25 13.29
C PRO A 69 -3.04 -45.82 12.26
N GLY A 70 -3.49 -45.13 11.21
CA GLY A 70 -2.57 -44.60 10.20
C GLY A 70 -3.19 -43.94 8.98
N VAL A 71 -4.51 -43.98 8.80
CA VAL A 71 -5.17 -43.30 7.67
C VAL A 71 -5.52 -41.88 8.08
N THR A 72 -4.73 -40.90 7.64
CA THR A 72 -5.15 -39.50 7.65
C THR A 72 -6.50 -39.43 6.92
N PRO A 73 -7.57 -38.88 7.53
CA PRO A 73 -8.86 -38.76 6.85
C PRO A 73 -8.66 -38.07 5.49
N ALA A 74 -9.36 -38.54 4.46
CA ALA A 74 -9.39 -37.83 3.19
C ALA A 74 -10.02 -36.44 3.40
N ALA A 75 -9.51 -35.43 2.71
CA ALA A 75 -10.11 -34.10 2.74
C ALA A 75 -11.52 -34.15 2.15
N LYS A 76 -12.48 -33.56 2.84
CA LYS A 76 -13.88 -33.42 2.42
C LYS A 76 -14.14 -31.93 2.13
N GLU A 77 -14.66 -31.61 0.96
CA GLU A 77 -15.15 -30.25 0.67
C GLU A 77 -16.27 -29.85 1.64
N LEU A 78 -16.27 -28.58 2.05
CA LEU A 78 -17.32 -28.03 2.91
C LEU A 78 -18.63 -27.91 2.13
N SER A 79 -19.74 -28.26 2.77
CA SER A 79 -21.08 -27.99 2.23
C SER A 79 -21.43 -26.49 2.31
N GLU A 80 -22.45 -26.06 1.57
CA GLU A 80 -22.96 -24.68 1.66
C GLU A 80 -23.40 -24.31 3.08
N GLU A 81 -23.97 -25.26 3.84
CA GLU A 81 -24.36 -25.07 5.24
C GLU A 81 -23.12 -24.88 6.14
N GLU A 82 -22.07 -25.71 5.96
CA GLU A 82 -20.82 -25.59 6.70
C GLU A 82 -20.11 -24.27 6.39
N CYS A 83 -20.11 -23.82 5.13
CA CYS A 83 -19.58 -22.51 4.73
C CYS A 83 -20.34 -21.36 5.39
N ALA A 84 -21.68 -21.42 5.45
CA ALA A 84 -22.50 -20.39 6.09
C ALA A 84 -22.28 -20.32 7.61
N GLU A 85 -22.13 -21.47 8.28
CA GLU A 85 -21.78 -21.53 9.70
C GLU A 85 -20.40 -20.92 9.97
N LEU A 86 -19.41 -21.23 9.14
CA LEU A 86 -18.06 -20.67 9.23
C LEU A 86 -18.05 -19.18 8.90
N GLU A 87 -18.82 -18.71 7.93
CA GLU A 87 -18.96 -17.28 7.64
C GLU A 87 -19.49 -16.53 8.87
N SER A 88 -20.55 -17.03 9.49
CA SER A 88 -21.11 -16.46 10.72
C SER A 88 -20.08 -16.43 11.85
N PHE A 89 -19.33 -17.52 12.02
CA PHE A 89 -18.25 -17.63 13.00
C PHE A 89 -17.13 -16.60 12.74
N LEU A 90 -16.66 -16.48 11.50
CA LEU A 90 -15.57 -15.58 11.12
C LEU A 90 -15.94 -14.11 11.25
N ASN A 91 -17.21 -13.76 11.08
CA ASN A 91 -17.74 -12.40 11.24
C ASN A 91 -18.12 -12.05 12.69
N ASP A 92 -18.00 -12.99 13.63
CA ASP A 92 -18.22 -12.71 15.05
C ASP A 92 -17.20 -11.69 15.57
N THR A 93 -17.63 -10.78 16.46
CA THR A 93 -16.78 -9.72 17.01
C THR A 93 -15.58 -10.28 17.80
N GLY A 94 -15.69 -11.52 18.31
CA GLY A 94 -14.59 -12.25 18.93
C GLY A 94 -13.82 -13.16 17.98
N CYS A 95 -13.88 -12.95 16.66
CA CYS A 95 -13.16 -13.74 15.67
C CYS A 95 -12.55 -12.90 14.54
N TYR A 96 -13.28 -11.90 14.03
CA TYR A 96 -12.92 -11.23 12.77
C TYR A 96 -11.53 -10.55 12.80
N GLY A 97 -11.05 -10.10 13.97
CA GLY A 97 -9.73 -9.48 14.13
C GLY A 97 -8.56 -10.40 13.75
N PHE A 98 -8.73 -11.73 13.83
CA PHE A 98 -7.75 -12.71 13.35
C PHE A 98 -7.61 -12.76 11.82
N LEU A 99 -8.50 -12.09 11.09
CA LEU A 99 -8.54 -12.07 9.62
C LEU A 99 -7.98 -10.78 9.02
N LEU A 100 -7.62 -9.80 9.87
CA LEU A 100 -7.13 -8.47 9.46
C LEU A 100 -5.61 -8.42 9.19
N SER A 101 -4.90 -9.53 9.41
CA SER A 101 -3.47 -9.67 9.14
C SER A 101 -3.15 -11.06 8.62
N VAL A 102 -2.04 -11.18 7.88
CA VAL A 102 -1.51 -12.47 7.44
C VAL A 102 -0.46 -12.99 8.43
N TYR A 103 -0.49 -14.29 8.73
CA TYR A 103 0.46 -15.00 9.58
C TYR A 103 0.49 -16.49 9.27
N GLU A 104 1.67 -17.08 9.37
CA GLU A 104 1.92 -18.51 9.10
C GLU A 104 1.70 -19.39 10.33
N ARG A 105 1.84 -18.81 11.52
CA ARG A 105 1.72 -19.50 12.81
C ARG A 105 1.01 -18.58 13.79
N PRO A 106 0.34 -19.12 14.81
CA PRO A 106 -0.37 -18.29 15.78
C PRO A 106 0.54 -17.31 16.51
N GLN A 107 1.81 -17.64 16.73
CA GLN A 107 2.78 -16.74 17.40
C GLN A 107 3.02 -15.44 16.63
N ASP A 108 2.80 -15.46 15.32
CA ASP A 108 3.08 -14.34 14.41
C ASP A 108 1.83 -13.50 14.12
N LEU A 109 0.70 -13.77 14.79
CA LEU A 109 -0.53 -13.00 14.62
C LEU A 109 -0.37 -11.54 15.08
N ASP A 110 -1.10 -10.63 14.44
CA ASP A 110 -1.20 -9.24 14.87
C ASP A 110 -2.22 -9.12 16.01
N ALA A 111 -1.71 -9.13 17.24
CA ALA A 111 -2.54 -9.06 18.44
C ALA A 111 -3.20 -7.68 18.62
N GLU A 112 -2.63 -6.61 18.05
CA GLU A 112 -3.25 -5.29 18.07
C GLU A 112 -4.59 -5.34 17.34
N GLN A 113 -4.62 -5.93 16.14
CA GLN A 113 -5.86 -6.10 15.35
C GLN A 113 -6.87 -7.02 16.04
N VAL A 114 -6.40 -8.11 16.66
CA VAL A 114 -7.28 -9.06 17.35
C VAL A 114 -8.02 -8.41 18.51
N PHE A 115 -7.33 -7.58 19.29
CA PHE A 115 -7.90 -6.93 20.48
C PHE A 115 -8.45 -5.52 20.23
N PHE A 116 -8.30 -4.97 19.02
CA PHE A 116 -8.67 -3.59 18.70
C PHE A 116 -10.11 -3.22 19.08
N VAL A 117 -11.08 -4.13 18.93
CA VAL A 117 -12.47 -3.91 19.37
C VAL A 117 -12.86 -4.74 20.60
N GLY A 118 -11.87 -5.10 21.41
CA GLY A 118 -12.06 -5.89 22.63
C GLY A 118 -12.27 -7.38 22.39
N ALA A 119 -12.19 -7.88 21.15
CA ALA A 119 -12.25 -9.30 20.83
C ALA A 119 -13.53 -10.01 21.33
N GLY A 120 -14.66 -9.30 21.37
CA GLY A 120 -15.94 -9.80 21.88
C GLY A 120 -15.94 -10.07 23.40
N LEU A 121 -14.91 -9.63 24.13
CA LEU A 121 -14.81 -9.76 25.58
C LEU A 121 -15.57 -8.64 26.28
N GLU A 122 -16.13 -8.94 27.45
CA GLU A 122 -16.72 -7.91 28.31
C GLU A 122 -15.61 -6.95 28.78
N THR A 123 -15.71 -5.69 28.33
CA THR A 123 -14.77 -4.64 28.71
C THR A 123 -15.14 -4.11 30.10
N GLY A 124 -14.14 -4.07 30.98
CA GLY A 124 -14.33 -3.62 32.35
C GLY A 124 -14.56 -2.11 32.41
N ARG A 125 -15.41 -1.65 33.33
CA ARG A 125 -15.48 -0.22 33.65
C ARG A 125 -14.14 0.21 34.25
N VAL A 126 -13.54 1.25 33.66
CA VAL A 126 -12.34 1.90 34.19
C VAL A 126 -12.72 2.83 35.34
N THR A 127 -12.09 2.67 36.50
CA THR A 127 -12.28 3.56 37.66
C THR A 127 -11.45 4.84 37.56
N ASP A 128 -11.77 5.85 38.38
CA ASP A 128 -11.03 7.10 38.37
C ASP A 128 -9.56 6.90 38.81
N GLU A 129 -9.31 5.98 39.76
CA GLU A 129 -7.95 5.62 40.18
C GLU A 129 -7.15 4.95 39.05
N GLU A 130 -7.79 4.08 38.25
CA GLU A 130 -7.15 3.45 37.09
C GLU A 130 -6.81 4.47 36.01
N ARG A 131 -7.69 5.47 35.80
CA ARG A 131 -7.43 6.59 34.88
C ARG A 131 -6.25 7.43 35.34
N GLU A 132 -6.16 7.72 36.64
CA GLU A 132 -5.02 8.43 37.22
C GLU A 132 -3.72 7.63 37.06
N ALA A 133 -3.74 6.32 37.34
CA ALA A 133 -2.58 5.45 37.16
C ALA A 133 -2.15 5.34 35.69
N TYR A 134 -3.11 5.25 34.76
CA TYR A 134 -2.84 5.29 33.32
C TYR A 134 -2.21 6.63 32.91
N LEU A 135 -2.77 7.75 33.37
CA LEU A 135 -2.24 9.09 33.12
C LEU A 135 -0.82 9.26 33.70
N GLU A 136 -0.57 8.76 34.90
CA GLU A 136 0.77 8.79 35.52
C GLU A 136 1.78 7.95 34.74
N ARG A 137 1.37 6.75 34.29
CA ARG A 137 2.25 5.83 33.55
C ARG A 137 2.62 6.35 32.17
N THR A 138 1.68 7.00 31.49
CA THR A 138 1.80 7.38 30.08
C THR A 138 2.10 8.85 29.87
N GLY A 139 1.76 9.71 30.83
CA GLY A 139 1.76 11.16 30.68
C GLY A 139 0.68 11.70 29.74
N LYS A 140 -0.35 10.89 29.43
CA LYS A 140 -1.40 11.19 28.44
C LYS A 140 -2.76 11.29 29.11
N GLU A 141 -3.47 12.38 28.88
CA GLU A 141 -4.90 12.44 29.19
C GLU A 141 -5.68 11.53 28.22
N GLU A 142 -6.79 10.97 28.70
CA GLU A 142 -7.70 10.19 27.88
C GLU A 142 -8.30 11.07 26.78
N ALA A 143 -7.94 10.80 25.53
CA ALA A 143 -8.37 11.60 24.38
C ALA A 143 -9.74 11.18 23.81
N VAL A 144 -10.15 9.92 24.04
CA VAL A 144 -11.40 9.34 23.48
C VAL A 144 -12.04 8.41 24.53
N ASN A 145 -11.87 7.09 24.39
CA ASN A 145 -12.37 6.06 25.29
C ASN A 145 -11.19 5.18 25.70
N LEU A 146 -10.93 5.07 26.99
CA LEU A 146 -9.95 4.14 27.54
C LEU A 146 -10.57 2.75 27.69
N PHE A 147 -10.09 1.81 26.89
CA PHE A 147 -10.47 0.41 26.95
C PHE A 147 -9.64 -0.32 27.99
N LYS A 148 -10.24 -1.36 28.59
CA LYS A 148 -9.61 -2.21 29.61
C LYS A 148 -9.93 -3.67 29.34
N LEU A 149 -8.88 -4.48 29.27
CA LEU A 149 -8.94 -5.94 29.35
C LEU A 149 -8.00 -6.43 30.45
N SER A 150 -8.48 -7.28 31.34
CA SER A 150 -7.60 -7.91 32.35
C SER A 150 -6.60 -8.86 31.68
N ALA A 151 -5.43 -9.03 32.28
CA ALA A 151 -4.42 -9.95 31.77
C ALA A 151 -4.89 -11.41 31.72
N PRO A 152 -5.69 -11.91 32.68
CA PRO A 152 -6.33 -13.22 32.56
C PRO A 152 -7.26 -13.32 31.36
N GLN A 153 -8.08 -12.30 31.08
CA GLN A 153 -8.96 -12.29 29.90
C GLN A 153 -8.15 -12.42 28.60
N VAL A 154 -7.09 -11.61 28.46
CA VAL A 154 -6.21 -11.66 27.28
C VAL A 154 -5.54 -13.03 27.14
N SER A 155 -4.98 -13.57 28.23
CA SER A 155 -4.28 -14.85 28.22
C SER A 155 -5.22 -16.02 27.91
N ASP A 156 -6.38 -16.08 28.57
CA ASP A 156 -7.37 -17.15 28.39
C ASP A 156 -7.93 -17.11 26.96
N TYR A 157 -8.16 -15.91 26.43
CA TYR A 157 -8.64 -15.73 25.06
C TYR A 157 -7.63 -16.24 24.03
N LEU A 158 -6.34 -15.87 24.14
CA LEU A 158 -5.30 -16.38 23.24
C LEU A 158 -5.12 -17.90 23.35
N LEU A 159 -5.17 -18.46 24.55
CA LEU A 159 -5.11 -19.92 24.75
C LEU A 159 -6.33 -20.62 24.12
N TYR A 160 -7.50 -20.02 24.23
CA TYR A 160 -8.74 -20.57 23.69
C TYR A 160 -8.81 -20.49 22.16
N ARG A 161 -8.47 -19.32 21.59
CA ARG A 161 -8.63 -18.99 20.15
C ARG A 161 -7.40 -19.23 19.30
N ALA A 162 -6.20 -19.24 19.86
CA ALA A 162 -4.95 -19.40 19.11
C ALA A 162 -4.06 -20.54 19.68
N GLY A 163 -4.36 -21.03 20.89
CA GLY A 163 -3.61 -22.10 21.53
C GLY A 163 -2.22 -21.68 22.02
N ILE A 164 -1.99 -20.37 22.17
CA ILE A 164 -0.72 -19.79 22.61
C ILE A 164 -0.90 -18.93 23.86
N SER A 165 0.17 -18.77 24.61
CA SER A 165 0.24 -17.76 25.67
C SER A 165 0.63 -16.39 25.13
N TYR A 166 0.31 -15.33 25.87
CA TYR A 166 0.70 -13.95 25.53
C TYR A 166 2.22 -13.77 25.37
N GLN A 167 3.03 -14.56 26.08
CA GLN A 167 4.49 -14.49 26.00
C GLN A 167 5.06 -15.05 24.69
N GLU A 168 4.32 -15.96 24.05
CA GLU A 168 4.72 -16.58 22.79
C GLU A 168 4.44 -15.70 21.57
N LEU A 169 3.74 -14.57 21.73
CA LEU A 169 3.56 -13.60 20.66
C LEU A 169 4.90 -12.98 20.26
N SER A 170 5.20 -13.08 18.96
CA SER A 170 6.38 -12.51 18.30
C SER A 170 6.37 -10.98 18.39
N ASP A 171 5.19 -10.36 18.27
CA ASP A 171 4.97 -8.93 18.49
C ASP A 171 3.82 -8.72 19.47
N LYS A 172 3.99 -7.79 20.41
CA LYS A 172 3.01 -7.53 21.47
C LYS A 172 2.26 -6.24 21.16
N PRO A 173 0.94 -6.19 21.43
CA PRO A 173 0.16 -4.99 21.19
C PRO A 173 0.72 -3.85 22.05
N ASP A 174 0.68 -2.61 21.55
CA ASP A 174 1.21 -1.43 22.25
C ASP A 174 0.21 -0.89 23.28
N TRP A 175 -0.27 -1.80 24.12
CA TRP A 175 -1.23 -1.54 25.18
C TRP A 175 -0.49 -1.31 26.49
N VAL A 176 -0.98 -0.36 27.27
CA VAL A 176 -0.38 0.00 28.55
C VAL A 176 -0.79 -1.02 29.60
N TYR A 177 0.18 -1.76 30.12
CA TYR A 177 -0.05 -2.67 31.23
C TYR A 177 0.13 -1.95 32.58
N LEU A 178 -0.88 -2.01 33.45
CA LEU A 178 -0.82 -1.51 34.83
C LEU A 178 -0.79 -2.69 35.81
N GLU A 179 0.35 -2.89 36.45
CA GLU A 179 0.63 -4.05 37.33
C GLU A 179 -0.33 -4.15 38.52
N ASP A 180 -0.67 -3.02 39.15
CA ASP A 180 -1.55 -3.00 40.34
C ASP A 180 -2.98 -3.47 40.04
N TYR A 181 -3.39 -3.43 38.77
CA TYR A 181 -4.72 -3.80 38.30
C TYR A 181 -4.72 -5.08 37.47
N ASP A 182 -3.53 -5.64 37.16
CA ASP A 182 -3.34 -6.81 36.31
C ASP A 182 -4.14 -6.69 34.99
N ALA A 183 -4.02 -5.55 34.31
CA ALA A 183 -4.83 -5.22 33.16
C ALA A 183 -4.08 -4.37 32.12
N TYR A 184 -4.50 -4.54 30.86
CA TYR A 184 -4.04 -3.80 29.70
C TYR A 184 -5.06 -2.73 29.32
N TYR A 185 -4.54 -1.55 28.95
CA TYR A 185 -5.33 -0.36 28.64
C TYR A 185 -4.89 0.26 27.34
N GLN A 186 -5.85 0.71 26.53
CA GLN A 186 -5.54 1.50 25.35
C GLN A 186 -6.63 2.52 25.05
N CYS A 187 -6.20 3.70 24.58
CA CYS A 187 -7.09 4.67 23.98
C CYS A 187 -7.21 4.37 22.48
N HIS A 188 -8.40 4.07 21.98
CA HIS A 188 -8.65 4.04 20.55
C HIS A 188 -9.96 4.75 20.19
N GLY A 189 -10.16 4.98 18.88
CA GLY A 189 -11.38 5.58 18.34
C GLY A 189 -12.62 4.72 18.55
N ASP A 190 -13.76 5.19 18.04
CA ASP A 190 -15.00 4.44 18.02
C ASP A 190 -14.83 3.05 17.38
N GLU A 191 -15.38 2.03 18.06
CA GLU A 191 -15.31 0.60 17.70
C GLU A 191 -15.80 0.32 16.27
N GLU A 192 -16.62 1.21 15.70
CA GLU A 192 -17.21 1.09 14.38
C GLU A 192 -16.20 1.30 13.23
N THR A 193 -15.03 1.90 13.49
CA THR A 193 -14.08 2.28 12.43
C THR A 193 -13.24 1.15 11.86
N ASN A 194 -13.13 0.01 12.56
CA ASN A 194 -12.34 -1.14 12.12
C ASN A 194 -13.20 -2.39 11.88
N LEU A 195 -14.53 -2.26 11.80
CA LEU A 195 -15.42 -3.38 11.52
C LEU A 195 -15.35 -3.75 10.03
N SER A 196 -14.91 -4.98 9.75
CA SER A 196 -14.91 -5.59 8.43
C SER A 196 -15.87 -6.78 8.40
N SER A 197 -16.47 -7.04 7.24
CA SER A 197 -17.27 -8.24 7.03
C SER A 197 -16.70 -9.07 5.90
N PHE A 198 -16.80 -10.39 6.04
CA PHE A 198 -16.19 -11.37 5.17
C PHE A 198 -17.26 -12.31 4.59
N GLU A 199 -16.99 -12.82 3.40
CA GLU A 199 -17.77 -13.91 2.81
C GLU A 199 -16.87 -15.15 2.62
N VAL A 200 -17.40 -16.32 2.99
CA VAL A 200 -16.71 -17.60 2.78
C VAL A 200 -17.04 -18.09 1.37
N THR A 201 -16.01 -18.34 0.56
CA THR A 201 -16.20 -18.75 -0.84
C THR A 201 -16.26 -20.25 -0.98
N ASP A 202 -15.38 -20.97 -0.30
CA ASP A 202 -15.29 -22.43 -0.28
C ASP A 202 -14.32 -22.89 0.82
N GLY A 203 -14.11 -24.21 0.94
CA GLY A 203 -13.08 -24.76 1.79
C GLY A 203 -13.13 -26.28 1.90
N ALA A 204 -12.26 -26.84 2.71
CA ALA A 204 -12.19 -28.27 2.96
C ALA A 204 -11.87 -28.58 4.43
N VAL A 205 -12.39 -29.70 4.91
CA VAL A 205 -12.11 -30.24 6.25
C VAL A 205 -11.36 -31.55 6.14
N GLN A 206 -10.35 -31.72 7.00
CA GLN A 206 -9.57 -32.94 7.11
C GLN A 206 -9.24 -33.23 8.57
N GLY A 207 -9.89 -34.25 9.13
CA GLY A 207 -9.86 -34.49 10.58
C GLY A 207 -10.41 -33.28 11.34
N ASP A 208 -9.61 -32.73 12.25
CA ASP A 208 -9.99 -31.54 13.05
C ASP A 208 -9.61 -30.22 12.37
N TYR A 209 -8.98 -30.24 11.20
CA TYR A 209 -8.49 -29.03 10.53
C TYR A 209 -9.41 -28.61 9.39
N TYR A 210 -9.70 -27.32 9.34
CA TYR A 210 -10.53 -26.68 8.34
C TYR A 210 -9.67 -25.67 7.60
N ARG A 211 -9.61 -25.82 6.28
CA ARG A 211 -9.11 -24.82 5.36
C ARG A 211 -10.31 -24.06 4.84
N VAL A 212 -10.37 -22.76 5.11
CA VAL A 212 -11.50 -21.92 4.72
C VAL A 212 -10.98 -20.80 3.85
N HIS A 213 -11.51 -20.68 2.65
CA HIS A 213 -11.22 -19.58 1.76
C HIS A 213 -12.29 -18.51 1.92
N TYR A 214 -11.84 -17.26 2.06
CA TYR A 214 -12.72 -16.13 2.29
C TYR A 214 -12.18 -14.88 1.60
N ARG A 215 -13.02 -13.86 1.48
CA ARG A 215 -12.62 -12.53 1.03
C ARG A 215 -13.47 -11.46 1.71
N LEU A 216 -13.06 -10.21 1.60
CA LEU A 216 -13.85 -9.09 2.11
C LEU A 216 -15.20 -9.02 1.39
N LYS A 217 -16.27 -8.86 2.15
CA LYS A 217 -17.63 -8.75 1.62
C LYS A 217 -17.79 -7.38 0.97
N ARG A 218 -18.12 -7.39 -0.33
CA ARG A 218 -18.38 -6.16 -1.08
C ARG A 218 -19.68 -5.52 -0.61
N ASN A 219 -19.64 -4.23 -0.31
CA ASN A 219 -20.87 -3.47 -0.09
C ASN A 219 -21.59 -3.25 -1.43
N ALA A 220 -22.91 -3.37 -1.48
CA ALA A 220 -23.69 -3.16 -2.70
C ALA A 220 -23.54 -1.73 -3.27
N ALA A 221 -23.13 -0.77 -2.44
CA ALA A 221 -22.79 0.59 -2.87
C ALA A 221 -21.45 0.68 -3.65
N ASP A 222 -20.55 -0.30 -3.47
CA ASP A 222 -19.20 -0.35 -4.05
C ASP A 222 -19.18 -1.18 -5.34
N ALA A 223 -19.99 -0.75 -6.32
CA ALA A 223 -20.12 -1.39 -7.63
C ALA A 223 -18.93 -1.08 -8.56
N ASP A 224 -17.70 -1.21 -8.05
CA ASP A 224 -16.47 -1.09 -8.83
C ASP A 224 -15.99 -2.44 -9.38
N GLY A 225 -15.11 -2.41 -10.37
CA GLY A 225 -14.52 -3.58 -11.01
C GLY A 225 -13.19 -4.02 -10.40
N TRP A 226 -12.86 -3.61 -9.16
CA TRP A 226 -11.62 -4.02 -8.52
C TRP A 226 -11.69 -5.48 -8.07
N HIS A 227 -10.61 -6.24 -8.26
CA HIS A 227 -10.49 -7.57 -7.67
C HIS A 227 -10.37 -7.44 -6.15
N ILE A 228 -11.12 -8.29 -5.43
CA ILE A 228 -11.01 -8.39 -3.97
C ILE A 228 -10.10 -9.59 -3.68
N PRO A 229 -8.94 -9.37 -3.03
CA PRO A 229 -8.04 -10.46 -2.67
C PRO A 229 -8.74 -11.55 -1.85
N CYS A 230 -8.46 -12.80 -2.19
CA CYS A 230 -8.92 -13.97 -1.44
C CYS A 230 -7.85 -14.42 -0.46
N TYR A 231 -8.27 -14.92 0.70
CA TYR A 231 -7.42 -15.38 1.79
C TYR A 231 -7.79 -16.81 2.18
N GLU A 232 -6.83 -17.50 2.77
CA GLU A 232 -6.97 -18.83 3.34
C GLU A 232 -6.73 -18.74 4.86
N VAL A 233 -7.75 -19.07 5.65
CA VAL A 233 -7.59 -19.28 7.10
C VAL A 233 -7.58 -20.77 7.40
N ILE A 234 -6.60 -21.18 8.20
CA ILE A 234 -6.53 -22.54 8.73
C ILE A 234 -7.05 -22.53 10.16
N LEU A 235 -8.11 -23.28 10.40
CA LEU A 235 -8.75 -23.44 11.70
C LEU A 235 -8.57 -24.87 12.20
N LYS A 236 -8.45 -25.02 13.52
CA LYS A 236 -8.51 -26.32 14.20
C LYS A 236 -9.72 -26.39 15.12
N LYS A 237 -10.53 -27.44 15.01
CA LYS A 237 -11.67 -27.67 15.89
C LYS A 237 -11.23 -27.72 17.35
N ASN A 238 -11.96 -27.02 18.21
CA ASN A 238 -11.71 -26.94 19.65
C ASN A 238 -13.05 -26.92 20.40
N GLY A 239 -13.59 -28.11 20.68
CA GLY A 239 -14.94 -28.27 21.24
C GLY A 239 -16.00 -27.72 20.28
N ASP A 240 -16.85 -26.83 20.77
CA ASP A 240 -17.91 -26.17 19.98
C ASP A 240 -17.39 -24.98 19.15
N SER A 241 -16.08 -24.71 19.18
CA SER A 241 -15.45 -23.56 18.52
C SER A 241 -14.20 -23.96 17.72
N TYR A 242 -13.39 -22.97 17.35
CA TYR A 242 -12.18 -23.15 16.54
C TYR A 242 -11.00 -22.34 17.09
N ARG A 243 -9.79 -22.84 16.80
CA ARG A 243 -8.52 -22.13 16.96
C ARG A 243 -7.96 -21.69 15.62
N PHE A 244 -7.54 -20.44 15.54
CA PHE A 244 -6.79 -19.88 14.42
C PHE A 244 -5.37 -20.42 14.41
N CYS A 245 -4.98 -21.04 13.30
CA CYS A 245 -3.67 -21.66 13.11
C CYS A 245 -2.80 -20.84 12.15
N ALA A 246 -3.39 -20.32 11.08
CA ALA A 246 -2.74 -19.48 10.08
C ALA A 246 -3.79 -18.64 9.35
N ASN A 247 -3.38 -17.50 8.80
CA ASN A 247 -4.17 -16.71 7.87
C ASN A 247 -3.27 -16.18 6.76
N ARG A 248 -3.57 -16.47 5.50
CA ARG A 248 -2.64 -16.22 4.37
C ARG A 248 -3.37 -15.63 3.19
N LEU A 249 -2.69 -14.78 2.41
CA LEU A 249 -3.17 -14.41 1.09
C LEU A 249 -3.20 -15.65 0.19
N TRP A 250 -4.35 -15.98 -0.39
CA TRP A 250 -4.47 -17.02 -1.40
C TRP A 250 -4.06 -16.46 -2.76
N MET A 251 -2.77 -16.22 -2.92
CA MET A 251 -2.20 -15.44 -4.02
C MET A 251 -2.54 -16.00 -5.40
N GLU A 252 -2.63 -17.32 -5.55
CA GLU A 252 -2.88 -17.99 -6.83
C GLU A 252 -4.32 -17.83 -7.30
N LYS A 253 -5.26 -17.53 -6.40
CA LYS A 253 -6.66 -17.37 -6.74
C LYS A 253 -6.82 -16.20 -7.70
N ASP A 254 -7.40 -16.51 -8.87
CA ASP A 254 -7.66 -15.56 -9.96
C ASP A 254 -6.43 -14.88 -10.57
N LEU A 255 -5.22 -15.29 -10.16
CA LEU A 255 -3.95 -14.77 -10.64
C LEU A 255 -3.73 -15.14 -12.11
N LEU A 256 -3.38 -14.13 -12.90
CA LEU A 256 -2.93 -14.30 -14.28
C LEU A 256 -1.46 -14.72 -14.27
N ALA A 257 -1.18 -15.99 -13.97
CA ALA A 257 0.15 -16.54 -13.64
C ALA A 257 1.34 -16.12 -14.54
N ARG A 258 1.10 -15.68 -15.78
CA ARG A 258 2.15 -15.16 -16.69
C ARG A 258 2.61 -13.72 -16.39
N THR A 259 2.05 -13.07 -15.38
CA THR A 259 2.36 -11.67 -15.02
C THR A 259 3.06 -11.52 -13.67
N PHE A 260 3.37 -12.64 -13.00
CA PHE A 260 4.05 -12.63 -11.72
C PHE A 260 5.52 -12.22 -11.91
N LEU A 261 5.88 -11.07 -11.35
CA LEU A 261 7.25 -10.54 -11.40
C LEU A 261 7.71 -10.20 -9.99
N ARG A 262 8.79 -10.85 -9.53
CA ARG A 262 9.48 -10.48 -8.29
C ARG A 262 10.67 -9.58 -8.61
N THR A 263 10.73 -8.44 -7.96
CA THR A 263 11.80 -7.46 -8.14
C THR A 263 11.95 -6.59 -6.90
N ASP A 264 13.06 -5.88 -6.80
CA ASP A 264 13.17 -4.73 -5.90
C ASP A 264 12.43 -3.55 -6.54
N LEU A 265 11.50 -2.95 -5.79
CA LEU A 265 10.78 -1.74 -6.18
C LEU A 265 11.35 -0.58 -5.36
N HIS A 266 12.17 0.27 -5.97
CA HIS A 266 12.78 1.39 -5.27
C HIS A 266 11.97 2.69 -5.45
N PRO A 267 11.64 3.43 -4.38
CA PRO A 267 11.62 2.99 -2.97
C PRO A 267 10.46 2.01 -2.74
N GLY A 268 10.56 1.14 -1.73
CA GLY A 268 9.52 0.15 -1.42
C GLY A 268 10.04 -1.24 -1.09
N GLY A 269 11.22 -1.61 -1.58
CA GLY A 269 11.89 -2.87 -1.31
C GLY A 269 11.40 -4.04 -2.16
N TYR A 270 11.83 -5.25 -1.80
CA TYR A 270 11.51 -6.46 -2.55
C TYR A 270 10.02 -6.80 -2.46
N ALA A 271 9.38 -7.00 -3.62
CA ALA A 271 7.96 -7.29 -3.73
C ALA A 271 7.64 -8.11 -4.99
N ALA A 272 6.41 -8.60 -5.08
CA ALA A 272 5.83 -9.20 -6.27
C ALA A 272 4.81 -8.25 -6.91
N VAL A 273 4.87 -8.07 -8.22
CA VAL A 273 3.79 -7.45 -9.00
C VAL A 273 2.91 -8.56 -9.56
N CYS A 274 1.64 -8.54 -9.17
CA CYS A 274 0.62 -9.53 -9.51
C CYS A 274 -0.46 -8.89 -10.39
N ALA A 275 -1.09 -9.69 -11.26
CA ALA A 275 -2.27 -9.25 -12.01
C ALA A 275 -3.40 -10.26 -11.80
N TYR A 276 -4.57 -9.77 -11.42
CA TYR A 276 -5.74 -10.57 -11.10
C TYR A 276 -6.82 -10.39 -12.15
N SER A 277 -7.52 -11.48 -12.43
CA SER A 277 -8.62 -11.50 -13.39
C SER A 277 -9.73 -10.51 -13.01
N PRO A 278 -10.38 -9.86 -13.99
CA PRO A 278 -11.47 -8.94 -13.68
C PRO A 278 -12.69 -9.64 -13.06
N GLU A 279 -13.36 -8.96 -12.12
CA GLU A 279 -14.64 -9.36 -11.52
C GLU A 279 -15.81 -9.21 -12.51
N LYS A 280 -15.92 -10.15 -13.45
CA LYS A 280 -16.93 -10.11 -14.55
C LYS A 280 -18.38 -10.27 -14.07
N ASN A 281 -18.56 -10.82 -12.88
CA ASN A 281 -19.84 -10.84 -12.15
C ASN A 281 -20.33 -9.43 -11.79
N VAL A 282 -19.43 -8.46 -11.55
CA VAL A 282 -19.80 -7.06 -11.32
C VAL A 282 -20.08 -6.35 -12.64
N SER A 283 -19.19 -6.52 -13.63
CA SER A 283 -19.35 -5.94 -14.96
C SER A 283 -18.61 -6.72 -16.03
N GLU A 284 -19.24 -6.95 -17.19
CA GLU A 284 -18.53 -7.48 -18.37
C GLU A 284 -17.35 -6.60 -18.81
N ASN A 285 -17.37 -5.33 -18.40
CA ASN A 285 -16.34 -4.33 -18.67
C ASN A 285 -15.38 -4.09 -17.49
N ALA A 286 -15.44 -4.90 -16.42
CA ALA A 286 -14.45 -4.86 -15.36
C ALA A 286 -13.04 -5.08 -15.93
N ASP A 287 -12.06 -4.39 -15.35
CA ASP A 287 -10.69 -4.40 -15.81
C ASP A 287 -9.77 -5.28 -14.96
N VAL A 288 -8.59 -5.58 -15.48
CA VAL A 288 -7.54 -6.25 -14.72
C VAL A 288 -7.13 -5.39 -13.52
N THR A 289 -6.96 -6.04 -12.37
CA THR A 289 -6.40 -5.41 -11.17
C THR A 289 -4.96 -5.83 -11.02
N PHE A 290 -4.03 -4.87 -10.94
CA PHE A 290 -2.66 -5.16 -10.59
C PHE A 290 -2.43 -4.85 -9.11
N ALA A 291 -1.57 -5.62 -8.46
CA ALA A 291 -1.24 -5.42 -7.06
C ALA A 291 0.26 -5.57 -6.81
N ILE A 292 0.75 -4.84 -5.80
CA ILE A 292 2.05 -5.06 -5.19
C ILE A 292 1.82 -5.93 -3.96
N VAL A 293 2.36 -7.14 -3.97
CA VAL A 293 2.33 -8.07 -2.86
C VAL A 293 3.70 -8.07 -2.17
N GLN A 294 3.71 -7.81 -0.87
CA GLN A 294 4.92 -7.74 -0.06
C GLN A 294 4.66 -8.41 1.29
N ASN A 295 5.65 -9.16 1.81
CA ASN A 295 5.55 -9.88 3.08
C ASN A 295 4.34 -10.82 3.20
N GLY A 296 3.91 -11.41 2.07
CA GLY A 296 2.79 -12.35 2.05
C GLY A 296 1.40 -11.71 1.97
N ASP A 297 1.30 -10.38 1.87
CA ASP A 297 0.02 -9.67 1.80
C ASP A 297 -0.02 -8.63 0.66
N VAL A 298 -1.22 -8.23 0.26
CA VAL A 298 -1.45 -7.14 -0.69
C VAL A 298 -1.13 -5.82 -0.01
N LYS A 299 -0.03 -5.18 -0.42
CA LYS A 299 0.35 -3.86 0.08
C LYS A 299 -0.37 -2.73 -0.64
N TYR A 300 -0.46 -2.82 -1.97
CA TYR A 300 -1.12 -1.81 -2.81
C TYR A 300 -1.87 -2.46 -3.96
N LEU A 301 -3.05 -1.94 -4.27
CA LEU A 301 -3.67 -2.11 -5.59
C LEU A 301 -3.19 -0.97 -6.49
N LEU A 302 -2.68 -1.27 -7.69
CA LEU A 302 -2.23 -0.25 -8.62
C LEU A 302 -3.45 0.49 -9.21
N PRO A 303 -3.46 1.84 -9.23
CA PRO A 303 -4.59 2.60 -9.75
C PRO A 303 -5.02 2.23 -11.18
N GLY A 304 -6.33 2.21 -11.40
CA GLY A 304 -6.92 1.89 -12.71
C GLY A 304 -6.90 3.11 -13.62
N MET A 305 -7.18 2.89 -14.91
CA MET A 305 -7.38 4.01 -15.84
C MET A 305 -8.67 4.80 -15.54
N GLU A 306 -9.64 4.16 -14.88
CA GLU A 306 -10.88 4.77 -14.37
C GLU A 306 -10.97 4.50 -12.86
N SER A 307 -11.59 5.41 -12.11
CA SER A 307 -11.74 5.31 -10.65
C SER A 307 -12.49 4.05 -10.19
N THR A 308 -13.47 3.61 -10.97
CA THR A 308 -14.24 2.38 -10.69
C THR A 308 -13.63 1.12 -11.28
N ASN A 309 -12.47 1.18 -11.93
CA ASN A 309 -11.85 0.05 -12.63
C ASN A 309 -12.77 -0.66 -13.66
N ILE A 310 -13.73 0.07 -14.23
CA ILE A 310 -14.63 -0.42 -15.29
C ILE A 310 -14.35 0.35 -16.58
N ARG A 311 -13.97 -0.35 -17.65
CA ARG A 311 -13.55 0.26 -18.92
C ARG A 311 -14.69 0.28 -19.93
N ARG A 312 -15.33 1.43 -20.10
CA ARG A 312 -16.47 1.60 -21.02
C ARG A 312 -16.11 1.13 -22.43
N ASN A 313 -16.92 0.20 -22.98
CA ASN A 313 -16.74 -0.40 -24.31
C ASN A 313 -15.43 -1.17 -24.52
N LEU A 314 -14.68 -1.49 -23.46
CA LEU A 314 -13.48 -2.33 -23.53
C LEU A 314 -13.70 -3.56 -22.67
N ILE A 315 -13.44 -4.72 -23.25
CA ILE A 315 -13.46 -6.00 -22.54
C ILE A 315 -12.02 -6.46 -22.42
N PHE A 316 -11.54 -6.60 -21.18
CA PHE A 316 -10.20 -7.11 -20.92
C PHE A 316 -10.03 -8.52 -21.50
N ASN A 317 -8.91 -8.74 -22.20
CA ASN A 317 -8.57 -10.02 -22.81
C ASN A 317 -7.42 -10.69 -22.05
N ASN A 318 -6.25 -10.06 -22.02
CA ASN A 318 -5.09 -10.55 -21.28
C ASN A 318 -4.07 -9.44 -20.99
N VAL A 319 -3.13 -9.73 -20.10
CA VAL A 319 -1.91 -8.95 -19.94
C VAL A 319 -0.86 -9.50 -20.91
N ARG A 320 -0.30 -8.62 -21.73
CA ARG A 320 0.74 -8.93 -22.72
C ARG A 320 2.14 -8.85 -22.11
N ALA A 321 2.37 -7.88 -21.24
CA ALA A 321 3.66 -7.68 -20.58
C ALA A 321 3.49 -6.97 -19.24
N VAL A 322 4.35 -7.31 -18.29
CA VAL A 322 4.63 -6.55 -17.06
C VAL A 322 6.15 -6.45 -16.99
N ASP A 323 6.67 -5.26 -16.73
CA ASP A 323 8.09 -5.04 -16.54
C ASP A 323 8.31 -3.94 -15.49
N CYS A 324 9.46 -3.97 -14.82
CA CYS A 324 9.80 -3.02 -13.78
C CYS A 324 11.22 -2.51 -13.98
N GLY A 325 11.42 -1.20 -13.86
CA GLY A 325 12.74 -0.61 -13.94
C GLY A 325 12.72 0.90 -13.85
N ASP A 326 13.90 1.49 -13.68
CA ASP A 326 14.13 2.93 -13.77
C ASP A 326 14.19 3.34 -15.25
N TYR A 327 13.02 3.58 -15.85
CA TYR A 327 12.91 3.95 -17.25
C TYR A 327 13.14 5.45 -17.43
N ASN A 328 12.72 6.28 -16.46
CA ASN A 328 12.84 7.73 -16.53
C ASN A 328 14.24 8.25 -16.12
N GLY A 329 15.05 7.43 -15.43
CA GLY A 329 16.40 7.73 -14.97
C GLY A 329 16.46 8.58 -13.69
N ASP A 330 15.41 8.57 -12.87
CA ASP A 330 15.33 9.33 -11.62
C ASP A 330 15.80 8.53 -10.39
N GLY A 331 16.20 7.27 -10.60
CA GLY A 331 16.66 6.36 -9.57
C GLY A 331 15.54 5.59 -8.85
N ARG A 332 14.27 5.84 -9.18
CA ARG A 332 13.10 5.09 -8.70
C ARG A 332 12.65 4.08 -9.75
N THR A 333 11.88 3.10 -9.32
CA THR A 333 11.38 2.03 -10.15
C THR A 333 9.99 2.39 -10.66
N GLU A 334 9.80 2.34 -11.97
CA GLU A 334 8.49 2.37 -12.58
C GLU A 334 7.98 0.95 -12.83
N ILE A 335 6.66 0.77 -12.77
CA ILE A 335 5.98 -0.46 -13.19
C ILE A 335 5.30 -0.17 -14.53
N LEU A 336 5.61 -0.98 -15.54
CA LEU A 336 5.05 -0.87 -16.88
C LEU A 336 4.18 -2.09 -17.16
N THR A 337 2.93 -1.88 -17.54
CA THR A 337 2.05 -2.96 -18.01
C THR A 337 1.57 -2.70 -19.42
N ILE A 338 1.37 -3.77 -20.20
CA ILE A 338 0.71 -3.71 -21.51
C ILE A 338 -0.44 -4.70 -21.50
N CYS A 339 -1.66 -4.19 -21.61
CA CYS A 339 -2.90 -4.97 -21.61
C CYS A 339 -3.49 -5.04 -23.02
N ARG A 340 -4.22 -6.11 -23.31
CA ARG A 340 -4.97 -6.30 -24.55
C ARG A 340 -6.47 -6.27 -24.26
N TYR A 341 -7.20 -5.56 -25.11
CA TYR A 341 -8.64 -5.39 -25.01
C TYR A 341 -9.36 -5.82 -26.29
N GLN A 342 -10.65 -6.11 -26.15
CA GLN A 342 -11.61 -6.21 -27.24
C GLN A 342 -12.57 -5.03 -27.16
N LEU A 343 -13.01 -4.49 -28.31
CA LEU A 343 -14.07 -3.46 -28.32
C LEU A 343 -15.44 -4.15 -28.12
N GLY A 344 -16.22 -3.67 -27.16
CA GLY A 344 -17.56 -4.19 -26.87
C GLY A 344 -18.56 -3.93 -28.02
N ARG A 345 -19.36 -4.96 -28.35
CA ARG A 345 -20.55 -5.09 -29.22
C ARG A 345 -20.80 -4.18 -30.47
N SER A 346 -19.92 -3.25 -30.88
CA SER A 346 -20.13 -2.41 -32.09
C SER A 346 -18.89 -1.98 -32.88
N GLY A 347 -17.67 -2.32 -32.45
CA GLY A 347 -16.44 -1.98 -33.17
C GLY A 347 -15.90 -3.14 -34.01
N LYS A 348 -15.55 -2.90 -35.29
CA LYS A 348 -14.68 -3.83 -36.03
C LYS A 348 -13.38 -3.98 -35.24
N ALA A 349 -13.11 -5.19 -34.77
CA ALA A 349 -11.85 -5.52 -34.11
C ALA A 349 -10.68 -5.07 -34.99
N ARG A 350 -9.80 -4.22 -34.47
CA ARG A 350 -8.41 -4.18 -34.92
C ARG A 350 -7.69 -5.26 -34.12
N GLU A 351 -6.82 -6.02 -34.77
CA GLU A 351 -6.14 -7.18 -34.17
C GLU A 351 -5.29 -6.85 -32.93
N ASP A 352 -5.02 -5.57 -32.60
CA ASP A 352 -4.18 -5.19 -31.46
C ASP A 352 -4.67 -3.92 -30.73
N ASN A 353 -5.84 -3.95 -30.08
CA ASN A 353 -6.17 -2.90 -29.09
C ASN A 353 -5.35 -3.14 -27.82
N LEU A 354 -4.13 -2.63 -27.84
CA LEU A 354 -3.21 -2.65 -26.71
C LEU A 354 -3.29 -1.33 -25.95
N GLU A 355 -3.13 -1.39 -24.63
CA GLU A 355 -2.98 -0.23 -23.77
C GLU A 355 -1.77 -0.43 -22.87
N ALA A 356 -0.81 0.48 -22.93
CA ALA A 356 0.28 0.55 -21.96
C ALA A 356 -0.17 1.34 -20.73
N ARG A 357 0.33 1.01 -19.55
CA ARG A 357 0.16 1.79 -18.30
C ARG A 357 1.51 1.92 -17.62
N ILE A 358 1.80 3.14 -17.17
CA ILE A 358 3.07 3.48 -16.55
C ILE A 358 2.74 3.95 -15.14
N TYR A 359 3.29 3.27 -14.16
CA TYR A 359 3.15 3.60 -12.75
C TYR A 359 4.49 4.05 -12.21
N SER A 360 4.50 5.17 -11.50
CA SER A 360 5.66 5.68 -10.77
C SER A 360 5.45 5.46 -9.28
N LEU A 361 6.56 5.37 -8.54
CA LEU A 361 6.54 5.28 -7.08
C LEU A 361 6.86 6.64 -6.47
N ASP A 362 6.11 7.03 -5.43
CA ASP A 362 6.42 8.22 -4.65
C ASP A 362 7.64 8.02 -3.73
N GLU A 363 7.89 8.96 -2.81
CA GLU A 363 9.04 8.86 -1.90
C GLU A 363 8.89 7.77 -0.82
N HIS A 364 7.69 7.26 -0.60
CA HIS A 364 7.37 6.18 0.34
C HIS A 364 7.22 4.82 -0.36
N GLY A 365 7.23 4.79 -1.68
CA GLY A 365 7.02 3.59 -2.47
C GLY A 365 5.55 3.31 -2.78
N GLU A 366 4.67 4.30 -2.61
CA GLU A 366 3.27 4.20 -2.99
C GLU A 366 3.13 4.41 -4.51
N PRO A 367 2.46 3.48 -5.23
CA PRO A 367 2.32 3.57 -6.66
C PRO A 367 1.22 4.54 -7.09
N TYR A 368 1.50 5.35 -8.11
CA TYR A 368 0.49 6.16 -8.80
C TYR A 368 0.59 5.99 -10.31
N LEU A 369 -0.57 6.05 -10.99
CA LEU A 369 -0.64 5.94 -12.44
C LEU A 369 -0.26 7.28 -13.08
N GLU A 370 0.76 7.27 -13.93
CA GLU A 370 1.17 8.40 -14.76
C GLU A 370 0.19 8.60 -15.92
N LYS A 371 -1.05 9.00 -15.62
CA LYS A 371 -2.16 9.04 -16.59
C LYS A 371 -1.83 9.85 -17.84
N ALA A 372 -1.21 11.03 -17.70
CA ALA A 372 -0.87 11.89 -18.83
C ALA A 372 0.20 11.26 -19.74
N LEU A 373 1.29 10.76 -19.15
CA LEU A 373 2.34 10.03 -19.89
C LEU A 373 1.76 8.78 -20.57
N THR A 374 0.94 8.02 -19.83
CA THR A 374 0.22 6.84 -20.31
C THR A 374 -0.63 7.18 -21.54
N ARG A 375 -1.45 8.23 -21.48
CA ARG A 375 -2.27 8.69 -22.64
C ARG A 375 -1.39 9.07 -23.82
N ARG A 376 -0.30 9.82 -23.58
CA ARG A 376 0.62 10.27 -24.63
C ARG A 376 1.32 9.10 -25.33
N ILE A 377 1.81 8.11 -24.58
CA ILE A 377 2.43 6.89 -25.11
C ILE A 377 1.44 6.14 -26.01
N ASN A 378 0.23 5.88 -25.50
CA ASN A 378 -0.80 5.13 -26.22
C ASN A 378 -1.29 5.85 -27.50
N ARG A 379 -1.24 7.18 -27.55
CA ARG A 379 -1.58 7.96 -28.76
C ARG A 379 -0.43 8.05 -29.77
N THR A 380 0.81 8.09 -29.29
CA THR A 380 1.98 8.42 -30.11
C THR A 380 2.63 7.19 -30.73
N LEU A 381 2.78 6.12 -29.94
CA LEU A 381 3.49 4.93 -30.40
C LEU A 381 2.60 4.08 -31.31
N LYS A 382 3.11 3.76 -32.51
CA LYS A 382 2.44 2.86 -33.44
C LYS A 382 2.43 1.40 -32.96
N THR A 383 3.40 1.04 -32.13
CA THR A 383 3.56 -0.31 -31.58
C THR A 383 3.92 -0.19 -30.11
N LEU A 384 3.18 -0.89 -29.26
CA LEU A 384 3.42 -0.95 -27.83
C LEU A 384 4.23 -2.20 -27.49
N SER A 385 5.52 -1.99 -27.22
CA SER A 385 6.45 -2.96 -26.63
C SER A 385 7.20 -2.27 -25.50
N ILE A 386 7.72 -3.06 -24.54
CA ILE A 386 8.57 -2.55 -23.46
C ILE A 386 9.70 -1.66 -24.01
N SER A 387 10.46 -2.17 -24.99
CA SER A 387 11.57 -1.43 -25.59
C SER A 387 11.17 -0.12 -26.29
N ALA A 388 10.00 -0.09 -26.95
CA ALA A 388 9.53 1.12 -27.61
C ALA A 388 9.07 2.18 -26.59
N ILE A 389 8.43 1.73 -25.51
CA ILE A 389 8.00 2.58 -24.40
C ILE A 389 9.20 3.09 -23.62
N GLU A 390 10.13 2.22 -23.24
CA GLU A 390 11.40 2.60 -22.61
C GLU A 390 12.14 3.60 -23.49
N SER A 391 12.31 3.31 -24.78
CA SER A 391 12.94 4.25 -25.70
C SER A 391 12.18 5.57 -25.73
N TYR A 392 10.85 5.57 -25.73
CA TYR A 392 10.04 6.80 -25.68
C TYR A 392 10.21 7.55 -24.36
N ILE A 393 10.30 6.89 -23.21
CA ILE A 393 10.50 7.54 -21.92
C ILE A 393 11.92 8.12 -21.84
N ARG A 394 12.94 7.33 -22.21
CA ARG A 394 14.36 7.75 -22.23
C ARG A 394 14.64 8.84 -23.25
N THR A 395 14.13 8.73 -24.48
CA THR A 395 14.33 9.74 -25.55
C THR A 395 13.35 10.90 -25.43
N GLY A 396 12.19 10.67 -24.82
CA GLY A 396 11.17 11.65 -24.44
C GLY A 396 11.59 12.63 -23.36
N LYS A 397 12.88 12.64 -22.99
CA LYS A 397 13.54 13.88 -22.55
C LYS A 397 13.43 15.00 -23.59
N THR A 398 13.05 14.73 -24.84
CA THR A 398 12.35 15.73 -25.65
C THR A 398 10.90 15.81 -25.21
N ARG A 399 10.67 16.47 -24.06
CA ARG A 399 9.38 17.12 -23.84
C ARG A 399 9.09 17.97 -25.09
N PRO A 400 7.82 18.10 -25.49
CA PRO A 400 7.49 18.98 -26.60
C PRO A 400 8.17 20.32 -26.32
N VAL A 401 9.02 20.78 -27.25
CA VAL A 401 9.66 22.08 -27.12
C VAL A 401 8.64 23.08 -27.60
N TYR A 402 7.98 23.72 -26.64
CA TYR A 402 6.97 24.73 -26.94
C TYR A 402 7.65 26.05 -27.30
N LYS A 403 6.99 26.86 -28.12
CA LYS A 403 7.54 28.17 -28.51
C LYS A 403 7.36 29.21 -27.42
N SER A 404 6.38 29.00 -26.54
CA SER A 404 6.08 29.86 -25.42
C SER A 404 5.48 29.07 -24.26
N TRP A 405 5.48 29.66 -23.07
CA TRP A 405 4.89 29.06 -21.88
C TRP A 405 3.36 28.97 -21.99
N GLU A 406 2.72 29.91 -22.72
CA GLU A 406 1.28 29.89 -22.96
C GLU A 406 0.85 28.66 -23.77
N GLU A 407 1.59 28.36 -24.85
CA GLU A 407 1.39 27.16 -25.67
C GLU A 407 1.59 25.89 -24.83
N ALA A 408 2.63 25.89 -23.99
CA ALA A 408 2.99 24.78 -23.13
C ALA A 408 1.88 24.47 -22.11
N TYR A 409 1.45 25.48 -21.35
CA TYR A 409 0.41 25.34 -20.33
C TYR A 409 -0.96 25.02 -20.94
N ALA A 410 -1.30 25.56 -22.11
CA ALA A 410 -2.54 25.22 -22.79
C ALA A 410 -2.57 23.74 -23.22
N ALA A 411 -1.43 23.21 -23.68
CA ALA A 411 -1.30 21.79 -24.02
C ALA A 411 -1.43 20.91 -22.76
N GLU A 412 -0.77 21.27 -21.65
CA GLU A 412 -0.86 20.53 -20.40
C GLU A 412 -2.30 20.45 -19.87
N ILE A 413 -2.96 21.60 -19.75
CA ILE A 413 -4.34 21.72 -19.26
C ILE A 413 -5.34 20.95 -20.13
N SER A 414 -5.07 20.83 -21.44
CA SER A 414 -5.94 20.10 -22.37
C SER A 414 -5.83 18.58 -22.21
N GLU A 415 -4.69 18.06 -21.74
CA GLU A 415 -4.42 16.64 -21.52
C GLU A 415 -4.80 16.15 -20.11
N LEU A 416 -4.99 17.09 -19.18
CA LEU A 416 -5.34 16.81 -17.80
C LEU A 416 -6.67 16.07 -17.65
N ASP A 417 -6.70 15.13 -16.71
CA ASP A 417 -7.92 14.48 -16.25
C ASP A 417 -8.76 15.47 -15.42
N PRO A 418 -10.02 15.77 -15.81
CA PRO A 418 -10.89 16.64 -15.02
C PRO A 418 -11.19 16.12 -13.61
N GLU A 419 -11.08 14.80 -13.39
CA GLU A 419 -11.23 14.25 -12.04
C GLU A 419 -10.03 14.61 -11.16
N ASP A 420 -8.84 14.76 -11.74
CA ASP A 420 -7.60 14.98 -10.99
C ASP A 420 -7.39 16.45 -10.65
N PHE A 421 -7.62 17.36 -11.61
CA PHE A 421 -7.46 18.80 -11.43
C PHE A 421 -8.58 19.60 -12.11
N ASP A 422 -9.20 20.51 -11.36
CA ASP A 422 -10.36 21.29 -11.84
C ASP A 422 -10.24 22.81 -11.61
N ARG A 423 -9.14 23.27 -11.00
CA ARG A 423 -8.86 24.69 -10.72
C ARG A 423 -7.42 25.05 -11.04
N PHE A 424 -7.23 26.21 -11.67
CA PHE A 424 -5.94 26.64 -12.21
C PHE A 424 -5.61 28.07 -11.82
N ALA A 425 -4.32 28.41 -11.72
CA ALA A 425 -3.88 29.80 -11.59
C ALA A 425 -2.48 29.98 -12.18
N LEU A 426 -2.15 31.20 -12.59
CA LEU A 426 -0.78 31.62 -12.89
C LEU A 426 -0.18 32.29 -11.66
N ILE A 427 0.92 31.75 -11.14
CA ILE A 427 1.61 32.25 -9.97
C ILE A 427 3.01 32.72 -10.35
N TYR A 428 3.61 33.58 -9.52
CA TYR A 428 4.94 34.13 -9.76
C TYR A 428 5.81 33.81 -8.55
N ILE A 429 6.45 32.63 -8.59
CA ILE A 429 7.33 32.16 -7.53
C ILE A 429 8.66 32.91 -7.61
N ASP A 430 9.30 32.95 -8.78
CA ASP A 430 10.54 33.69 -9.00
C ASP A 430 10.30 35.06 -9.68
N ASP A 431 11.36 35.87 -9.82
CA ASP A 431 11.26 37.22 -10.43
C ASP A 431 11.40 37.20 -11.96
N ASN A 432 11.25 36.04 -12.59
CA ASN A 432 11.26 35.96 -14.04
C ASN A 432 9.90 36.45 -14.61
N ARG A 433 9.78 36.56 -15.94
CA ARG A 433 8.56 37.07 -16.60
C ARG A 433 7.53 36.00 -16.94
N VAL A 434 7.91 34.74 -16.82
CA VAL A 434 7.10 33.55 -17.05
C VAL A 434 6.47 33.14 -15.72
N PRO A 435 5.14 33.13 -15.60
CA PRO A 435 4.51 32.58 -14.41
C PRO A 435 4.66 31.05 -14.37
N GLU A 436 4.64 30.47 -13.18
CA GLU A 436 4.39 29.04 -13.00
C GLU A 436 2.89 28.76 -13.07
N LEU A 437 2.52 27.62 -13.65
CA LEU A 437 1.14 27.15 -13.64
C LEU A 437 0.87 26.36 -12.36
N LEU A 438 -0.13 26.79 -11.60
CA LEU A 438 -0.71 26.05 -10.49
C LEU A 438 -1.89 25.24 -10.99
N GLU A 439 -1.86 23.93 -10.72
CA GLU A 439 -2.96 23.01 -10.94
C GLU A 439 -3.39 22.46 -9.59
N MET A 440 -4.59 22.82 -9.17
CA MET A 440 -5.12 22.45 -7.87
C MET A 440 -6.00 21.20 -8.02
N GLY A 441 -5.72 20.17 -7.22
CA GLY A 441 -6.47 18.92 -7.29
C GLY A 441 -7.95 19.08 -6.92
N THR A 442 -8.74 18.02 -7.02
CA THR A 442 -10.15 18.05 -6.55
C THR A 442 -10.29 17.71 -5.06
N THR A 443 -9.31 17.01 -4.46
CA THR A 443 -9.32 16.61 -3.03
C THR A 443 -7.96 16.84 -2.38
N GLN A 444 -7.89 16.78 -1.03
CA GLN A 444 -6.64 16.87 -0.27
C GLN A 444 -5.61 15.82 -0.71
N ALA A 445 -6.03 14.56 -0.87
CA ALA A 445 -5.17 13.47 -1.31
C ALA A 445 -4.53 13.71 -2.70
N LYS A 446 -5.25 14.39 -3.61
CA LYS A 446 -4.71 14.73 -4.93
C LYS A 446 -3.68 15.86 -4.89
N GLY A 447 -3.62 16.64 -3.81
CA GLY A 447 -2.63 17.70 -3.64
C GLY A 447 -2.81 18.85 -4.63
N ALA A 448 -1.69 19.45 -5.00
CA ALA A 448 -1.55 20.42 -6.08
C ALA A 448 -0.28 20.10 -6.89
N ARG A 449 -0.18 20.64 -8.09
CA ARG A 449 0.99 20.51 -8.96
C ARG A 449 1.42 21.88 -9.43
N ILE A 450 2.71 22.15 -9.34
CA ILE A 450 3.35 23.36 -9.86
C ILE A 450 4.08 22.97 -11.14
N VAL A 451 3.77 23.65 -12.24
CA VAL A 451 4.41 23.44 -13.53
C VAL A 451 5.28 24.65 -13.84
N VAL A 452 6.58 24.41 -14.00
CA VAL A 452 7.61 25.42 -14.29
C VAL A 452 8.01 25.29 -15.76
N TYR A 453 7.94 26.37 -16.51
CA TYR A 453 8.43 26.44 -17.88
C TYR A 453 9.80 27.11 -17.95
N HIS A 454 10.76 26.49 -18.65
CA HIS A 454 12.05 27.10 -18.97
C HIS A 454 12.57 26.58 -20.31
N ASP A 455 12.99 27.48 -21.21
CA ASP A 455 13.58 27.17 -22.52
C ASP A 455 12.82 26.13 -23.36
N GLY A 456 11.49 26.27 -23.41
CA GLY A 456 10.62 25.41 -24.21
C GLY A 456 10.15 24.14 -23.50
N VAL A 457 10.61 23.90 -22.27
CA VAL A 457 10.39 22.66 -21.52
C VAL A 457 9.60 22.94 -20.24
N MET A 458 8.60 22.11 -19.93
CA MET A 458 7.85 22.16 -18.67
C MET A 458 8.36 21.09 -17.70
N GLU A 459 8.67 21.42 -16.44
CA GLU A 459 8.82 20.47 -15.34
C GLU A 459 7.62 20.57 -14.40
N GLU A 460 7.23 19.45 -13.82
CA GLU A 460 6.13 19.39 -12.88
C GLU A 460 6.65 19.03 -11.49
N THR A 461 6.04 19.57 -10.45
CA THR A 461 6.37 19.25 -9.06
C THR A 461 5.09 19.17 -8.26
N LYS A 462 4.81 17.98 -7.70
CA LYS A 462 3.70 17.77 -6.79
C LYS A 462 4.00 18.46 -5.47
N VAL A 463 3.00 19.18 -4.95
CA VAL A 463 3.04 19.85 -3.64
C VAL A 463 1.70 19.63 -2.93
N ASN A 464 1.62 19.91 -1.63
CA ASN A 464 0.32 19.87 -0.95
C ASN A 464 -0.56 21.03 -1.39
N ARG A 465 -1.89 20.86 -1.23
CA ARG A 465 -2.85 21.96 -1.43
C ARG A 465 -2.59 23.15 -0.52
N THR A 466 -2.05 22.87 0.67
CA THR A 466 -1.68 23.86 1.66
C THR A 466 -0.23 24.28 1.44
N PHE A 467 -0.06 25.32 0.64
CA PHE A 467 1.24 25.93 0.39
C PHE A 467 1.12 27.46 0.40
N SER A 468 2.25 28.15 0.42
CA SER A 468 2.31 29.59 0.24
C SER A 468 3.61 29.97 -0.46
N ILE A 469 3.59 31.08 -1.18
CA ILE A 469 4.76 31.59 -1.89
C ILE A 469 5.14 32.97 -1.35
N LEU A 470 6.43 33.30 -1.41
CA LEU A 470 6.87 34.69 -1.41
C LEU A 470 7.00 35.11 -2.87
N ARG A 471 6.06 35.94 -3.32
CA ARG A 471 5.95 36.29 -4.74
C ARG A 471 7.26 36.93 -5.23
N LYS A 472 7.81 36.40 -6.31
CA LYS A 472 9.05 36.87 -6.94
C LYS A 472 10.32 36.74 -6.10
N GLU A 473 10.30 35.94 -5.05
CA GLU A 473 11.46 35.72 -4.17
C GLU A 473 12.03 34.32 -4.29
N ASN A 474 11.54 33.56 -5.29
CA ASN A 474 11.96 32.20 -5.60
C ASN A 474 11.77 31.23 -4.42
N LEU A 475 10.72 31.43 -3.61
CA LEU A 475 10.47 30.64 -2.41
C LEU A 475 9.01 30.19 -2.33
N LEU A 476 8.82 28.88 -2.29
CA LEU A 476 7.55 28.23 -1.98
C LEU A 476 7.69 27.43 -0.69
N TYR A 477 6.73 27.57 0.20
CA TYR A 477 6.61 26.83 1.45
C TYR A 477 5.40 25.91 1.35
N SER A 478 5.56 24.63 1.63
CA SER A 478 4.46 23.66 1.72
C SER A 478 4.49 22.96 3.07
N MET A 479 3.31 22.74 3.64
CA MET A 479 3.16 22.01 4.90
C MET A 479 2.42 20.71 4.64
N ASN A 480 2.91 19.61 5.21
CA ASN A 480 2.21 18.34 5.28
C ASN A 480 2.03 17.93 6.74
N GLY A 481 1.03 17.10 7.01
CA GLY A 481 0.93 16.40 8.28
C GLY A 481 -0.05 15.25 8.23
N THR A 482 0.28 14.18 8.94
CA THR A 482 -0.61 13.04 9.17
C THR A 482 -0.49 12.63 10.63
N GLY A 483 -1.61 12.51 11.33
CA GLY A 483 -1.62 12.33 12.78
C GLY A 483 -0.88 13.47 13.50
N ASN A 484 0.15 13.12 14.26
CA ASN A 484 0.99 14.05 15.04
C ASN A 484 2.38 14.28 14.44
N MET A 485 2.59 13.93 13.17
CA MET A 485 3.85 14.17 12.46
C MET A 485 3.64 15.17 11.33
N PHE A 486 4.47 16.21 11.30
CA PHE A 486 4.39 17.33 10.37
C PHE A 486 5.71 17.51 9.64
N SER A 487 5.61 17.88 8.36
CA SER A 487 6.74 18.27 7.52
C SER A 487 6.49 19.66 6.97
N GLU A 488 7.45 20.57 7.12
CA GLU A 488 7.48 21.88 6.48
C GLU A 488 8.62 21.90 5.46
N THR A 489 8.27 21.97 4.18
CA THR A 489 9.22 21.90 3.06
C THR A 489 9.28 23.24 2.34
N LEU A 490 10.49 23.76 2.17
CA LEU A 490 10.81 24.94 1.38
C LEU A 490 11.35 24.52 0.02
N TYR A 491 10.86 25.13 -1.04
CA TYR A 491 11.24 24.87 -2.41
C TYR A 491 11.77 26.15 -3.06
N ILE A 492 12.73 25.97 -3.96
CA ILE A 492 13.23 27.02 -4.84
C ILE A 492 13.25 26.50 -6.27
N ILE A 493 13.09 27.39 -7.24
CA ILE A 493 13.31 27.06 -8.64
C ILE A 493 14.81 27.14 -8.93
N THR A 494 15.37 26.05 -9.46
CA THR A 494 16.75 25.99 -9.96
C THR A 494 16.74 25.45 -11.38
N GLY A 495 17.13 26.29 -12.34
CA GLY A 495 17.00 25.96 -13.76
C GLY A 495 15.54 25.85 -14.16
N ASN A 496 15.12 24.67 -14.61
CA ASN A 496 13.75 24.39 -15.02
C ASN A 496 12.89 23.73 -13.93
N ARG A 497 13.45 23.40 -12.75
CA ARG A 497 12.78 22.55 -11.75
C ARG A 497 12.53 23.30 -10.44
N LEU A 498 11.34 23.12 -9.87
CA LEU A 498 11.06 23.44 -8.47
C LEU A 498 11.61 22.30 -7.59
N GLY A 499 12.70 22.55 -6.90
CA GLY A 499 13.39 21.56 -6.06
C GLY A 499 13.26 21.89 -4.58
N ILE A 500 13.39 20.87 -3.72
CA ILE A 500 13.50 21.08 -2.28
C ILE A 500 14.79 21.84 -1.99
N PHE A 501 14.65 22.95 -1.26
CA PHE A 501 15.77 23.75 -0.77
C PHE A 501 16.14 23.37 0.64
N GLN A 502 15.15 23.34 1.54
CA GLN A 502 15.30 22.91 2.93
C GLN A 502 14.00 22.27 3.42
N ASN A 503 14.10 21.42 4.41
CA ASN A 503 12.99 20.70 5.03
C ASN A 503 13.17 20.62 6.54
N GLY A 504 12.06 20.81 7.24
CA GLY A 504 11.93 20.56 8.65
C GLY A 504 10.84 19.53 8.91
N ASN A 505 11.08 18.67 9.89
CA ASN A 505 10.06 17.74 10.40
C ASN A 505 9.90 17.97 11.89
N TYR A 506 8.67 17.94 12.36
CA TYR A 506 8.41 17.94 13.79
C TYR A 506 7.18 17.12 14.11
N GLY A 507 7.15 16.57 15.31
CA GLY A 507 6.03 15.78 15.74
C GLY A 507 6.39 14.69 16.72
N THR A 508 5.49 13.73 16.84
CA THR A 508 5.70 12.46 17.53
C THR A 508 5.49 11.33 16.54
N ARG A 509 6.35 10.30 16.65
CA ARG A 509 6.31 9.13 15.74
C ARG A 509 5.03 8.32 15.90
N ASP A 510 4.34 8.48 17.03
CA ASP A 510 3.08 7.85 17.34
C ASP A 510 2.13 8.89 17.95
N ALA A 511 0.96 9.04 17.34
CA ALA A 511 -0.06 9.98 17.78
C ALA A 511 -0.60 9.63 19.17
N ALA A 512 -0.57 8.35 19.54
CA ALA A 512 -0.90 7.90 20.87
C ALA A 512 0.18 8.29 21.88
N VAL A 513 1.45 8.51 21.51
CA VAL A 513 2.61 8.72 22.42
C VAL A 513 3.00 10.20 22.62
N THR A 514 2.17 11.13 22.15
CA THR A 514 2.42 12.56 22.35
C THR A 514 2.40 12.95 23.84
N SER A 515 3.58 13.13 24.44
CA SER A 515 3.70 13.76 25.75
C SER A 515 3.31 15.23 25.66
N TYR A 516 2.64 15.77 26.67
CA TYR A 516 2.23 17.18 26.71
C TYR A 516 3.05 17.97 27.73
N LYS A 517 3.33 19.24 27.41
CA LYS A 517 3.89 20.20 28.35
C LYS A 517 2.84 20.57 29.39
N LYS A 518 3.26 21.18 30.52
CA LYS A 518 2.36 21.61 31.61
C LYS A 518 1.25 22.59 31.19
N ASP A 519 1.38 23.23 30.03
CA ASP A 519 0.41 24.15 29.46
C ASP A 519 -0.60 23.47 28.50
N GLY A 520 -0.55 22.14 28.38
CA GLY A 520 -1.42 21.36 27.50
C GLY A 520 -0.99 21.34 26.04
N THR A 521 0.20 21.86 25.69
CA THR A 521 0.72 21.78 24.32
C THR A 521 1.54 20.50 24.09
N PRO A 522 1.44 19.85 22.91
CA PRO A 522 2.28 18.71 22.56
C PRO A 522 3.78 18.99 22.68
N SER A 523 4.51 18.06 23.29
CA SER A 523 5.97 18.05 23.30
C SER A 523 6.46 17.29 22.07
N TYR A 524 6.84 18.05 21.05
CA TYR A 524 7.35 17.51 19.79
C TYR A 524 8.88 17.45 19.77
N SER A 525 9.40 16.46 19.06
CA SER A 525 10.80 16.47 18.60
C SER A 525 10.87 17.25 17.29
N TYR A 526 11.91 18.07 17.13
CA TYR A 526 12.08 18.93 15.97
C TYR A 526 13.39 18.59 15.26
N TYR A 527 13.33 18.46 13.94
CA TYR A 527 14.45 18.14 13.08
C TYR A 527 14.50 19.13 11.92
N TRP A 528 15.67 19.70 11.65
CA TRP A 528 15.90 20.59 10.52
C TRP A 528 17.03 20.02 9.67
N GLU A 529 16.81 19.82 8.38
CA GLU A 529 17.78 19.15 7.48
C GLU A 529 18.28 17.81 8.05
N GLY A 530 17.37 17.05 8.69
CA GLY A 530 17.64 15.76 9.31
C GLY A 530 18.39 15.82 10.66
N SER A 531 18.78 17.00 11.13
CA SER A 531 19.46 17.17 12.43
C SER A 531 18.48 17.60 13.51
N GLU A 532 18.54 16.97 14.68
CA GLU A 532 17.70 17.36 15.83
C GLU A 532 18.04 18.78 16.30
N VAL A 533 17.01 19.60 16.52
CA VAL A 533 17.12 20.99 16.96
C VAL A 533 16.07 21.27 18.04
N SER A 534 16.25 22.37 18.78
CA SER A 534 15.19 22.83 19.70
C SER A 534 14.00 23.41 18.92
N GLU A 535 12.81 23.43 19.53
CA GLU A 535 11.63 24.09 18.96
C GLU A 535 11.92 25.54 18.55
N ALA A 536 12.60 26.30 19.41
CA ALA A 536 12.98 27.68 19.11
C ALA A 536 13.95 27.74 17.92
N GLY A 537 14.97 26.88 17.87
CA GLY A 537 15.92 26.82 16.77
C GLY A 537 15.26 26.44 15.44
N TYR A 538 14.30 25.52 15.48
CA TYR A 538 13.48 25.15 14.33
C TYR A 538 12.66 26.35 13.81
N ARG A 539 11.95 27.04 14.71
CA ARG A 539 11.14 28.22 14.36
C ARG A 539 12.00 29.36 13.82
N ASP A 540 13.16 29.59 14.42
CA ASP A 540 14.11 30.61 13.96
C ASP A 540 14.67 30.26 12.57
N ALA A 541 15.03 29.00 12.31
CA ALA A 541 15.49 28.55 11.00
C ALA A 541 14.44 28.78 9.92
N LEU A 542 13.19 28.38 10.18
CA LEU A 542 12.08 28.57 9.24
C LEU A 542 11.79 30.06 9.00
N ASN A 543 11.65 30.85 10.07
CA ASN A 543 11.30 32.28 9.97
C ASN A 543 12.44 33.12 9.38
N PHE A 544 13.69 32.67 9.51
CA PHE A 544 14.84 33.30 8.85
C PHE A 544 14.75 33.20 7.32
N ILE A 545 14.19 32.11 6.80
CA ILE A 545 14.10 31.85 5.36
C ILE A 545 12.77 32.36 4.79
N PHE A 546 11.66 32.15 5.51
CA PHE A 546 10.31 32.38 4.99
C PHE A 546 9.48 33.29 5.91
N ASP A 547 9.26 34.53 5.47
CA ASP A 547 8.42 35.49 6.18
C ASP A 547 6.93 35.21 5.95
N LYS A 548 6.32 34.46 6.88
CA LYS A 548 4.90 34.08 6.83
C LYS A 548 3.93 35.28 6.76
N THR A 549 4.36 36.50 7.16
CA THR A 549 3.49 37.69 7.10
C THR A 549 3.28 38.20 5.68
N ARG A 550 4.21 37.90 4.78
CA ARG A 550 4.17 38.27 3.34
C ARG A 550 3.66 37.12 2.46
N ALA A 551 3.37 35.98 3.06
CA ALA A 551 3.02 34.75 2.37
C ALA A 551 1.71 34.86 1.58
N PHE A 552 1.76 34.34 0.35
CA PHE A 552 0.64 34.30 -0.57
C PHE A 552 0.21 32.86 -0.82
N GLY A 553 -0.92 32.44 -0.27
CA GLY A 553 -1.47 31.09 -0.41
C GLY A 553 -2.54 30.97 -1.50
N PRO A 554 -2.99 29.75 -1.81
CA PRO A 554 -4.07 29.49 -2.75
C PRO A 554 -5.39 30.20 -2.42
N ASP A 555 -5.68 30.43 -1.14
CA ASP A 555 -6.83 31.17 -0.64
C ASP A 555 -6.88 32.63 -1.14
N LYS A 556 -5.71 33.19 -1.51
CA LYS A 556 -5.57 34.55 -2.02
C LYS A 556 -5.50 34.61 -3.55
N LEU A 557 -5.42 33.46 -4.24
CA LEU A 557 -5.32 33.39 -5.69
C LEU A 557 -6.70 33.47 -6.36
N LYS A 558 -6.75 34.12 -7.52
CA LYS A 558 -7.88 34.00 -8.43
C LYS A 558 -7.79 32.66 -9.14
N MET A 559 -8.46 31.65 -8.59
CA MET A 559 -8.56 30.34 -9.23
C MET A 559 -9.53 30.39 -10.42
N LEU A 560 -9.13 29.78 -11.52
CA LEU A 560 -9.84 29.75 -12.80
C LEU A 560 -10.34 28.34 -13.11
N THR A 561 -11.46 28.24 -13.82
CA THR A 561 -11.86 26.97 -14.45
C THR A 561 -10.96 26.67 -15.65
N ARG A 562 -11.03 25.43 -16.15
CA ARG A 562 -10.29 25.00 -17.35
C ARG A 562 -10.54 25.92 -18.54
N GLU A 563 -11.79 26.29 -18.80
CA GLU A 563 -12.15 27.17 -19.91
C GLU A 563 -11.60 28.58 -19.73
N GLN A 564 -11.63 29.09 -18.49
CA GLN A 564 -11.14 30.44 -18.16
C GLN A 564 -9.63 30.56 -18.33
N ILE A 565 -8.85 29.60 -17.80
CA ILE A 565 -7.40 29.61 -17.94
C ILE A 565 -6.99 29.41 -19.41
N LEU A 566 -7.65 28.51 -20.15
CA LEU A 566 -7.38 28.33 -21.59
C LEU A 566 -7.74 29.57 -22.41
N GLN A 567 -8.63 30.44 -21.92
CA GLN A 567 -8.90 31.73 -22.54
C GLN A 567 -7.82 32.77 -22.18
N GLU A 568 -7.26 32.71 -20.97
CA GLU A 568 -6.18 33.60 -20.51
C GLU A 568 -4.83 33.30 -21.19
N LEU A 569 -4.64 32.06 -21.66
CA LEU A 569 -3.45 31.60 -22.38
C LEU A 569 -3.50 31.82 -23.91
N LYS A 570 -4.55 32.46 -24.45
CA LYS A 570 -4.68 32.83 -25.87
C LYS A 570 -4.28 34.27 -26.10
#